data_AF-A0A942Q0S6-F1
#
_entry.id   AF-A0A942Q0S6-F1
#
_cell.length_a   1.000
_cell.length_b   1.000
_cell.length_c   1.000
_cell.angle_alpha   90.00
_cell.angle_beta   90.00
_cell.angle_gamma   90.00
#
_symmetry.space_group_name_H-M   'P 1'
#
loop_
_entity.id
_entity.type
_entity.pdbx_description
1 polymer ?
#
loop_
_entity_poly.entity_id
_entity_poly.type
_entity_poly.pdbx_seq_one_letter_code
_entity_poly.pdbx_strand_id
1 'polypeptide(L)' 'PAKLAHKDTDARWTKKGGQNHYGYKNHINVDKDTKLIAAHATTPASVHDSQTFETVLRDADTGGKGVWADSAYRGLL' A
#
# COMPACT_ATOMS: atom_id res chain seq x y z
N PRO A 1 24.78 -17.21 10.96
CA PRO A 1 24.46 -17.23 9.50
C PRO A 1 23.18 -18.03 9.17
N ALA A 2 23.11 -19.34 9.46
CA ALA A 2 21.95 -20.18 9.09
C ALA A 2 20.60 -19.74 9.71
N LYS A 3 20.60 -19.20 10.94
CA LYS A 3 19.38 -18.70 11.60
C LYS A 3 18.71 -17.50 10.90
N LEU A 4 19.43 -16.76 10.06
CA LEU A 4 18.86 -15.64 9.31
C LEU A 4 18.06 -16.13 8.10
N ALA A 5 18.43 -17.26 7.49
CA ALA A 5 17.70 -17.82 6.35
C ALA A 5 16.28 -18.30 6.73
N HIS A 6 16.01 -18.51 8.02
CA HIS A 6 14.70 -18.93 8.52
C HIS A 6 13.82 -17.73 8.93
N LYS A 7 14.31 -16.49 8.78
CA LYS A 7 13.59 -15.29 9.20
C LYS A 7 13.34 -14.40 8.01
N ASP A 8 12.14 -13.83 7.96
CA ASP A 8 11.85 -12.71 7.10
C ASP A 8 12.51 -11.44 7.69
N THR A 9 13.50 -10.90 6.98
CA THR A 9 14.25 -9.73 7.42
C THR A 9 13.63 -8.41 6.98
N ASP A 10 12.58 -8.45 6.15
CA ASP A 10 12.00 -7.27 5.51
C ASP A 10 10.61 -6.95 6.07
N ALA A 11 9.85 -7.98 6.48
CA ALA A 11 8.59 -7.81 7.21
C ALA A 11 8.77 -7.01 8.51
N ARG A 12 7.80 -6.14 8.80
CA ARG A 12 7.79 -5.29 10.01
C ARG A 12 6.46 -5.41 10.74
N TRP A 13 6.50 -5.09 12.03
CA TRP A 13 5.31 -5.04 12.89
C TRP A 13 4.55 -3.73 12.70
N THR A 14 3.22 -3.78 12.82
CA THR A 14 2.36 -2.60 12.91
C THR A 14 1.22 -2.86 13.88
N LYS A 15 0.59 -1.79 14.37
CA LYS A 15 -0.60 -1.86 15.23
C LYS A 15 -1.75 -1.11 14.56
N LYS A 16 -2.85 -1.81 14.25
CA LYS A 16 -4.06 -1.25 13.64
C LYS A 16 -5.26 -1.69 14.45
N GLY A 17 -6.13 -0.74 14.83
CA GLY A 17 -7.34 -1.06 15.60
C GLY A 17 -7.07 -1.78 16.94
N GLY A 18 -5.94 -1.50 17.58
CA GLY A 18 -5.52 -2.18 18.82
C GLY A 18 -4.86 -3.54 18.62
N GLN A 19 -4.86 -4.10 17.41
CA GLN A 19 -4.28 -5.40 17.09
C GLN A 19 -2.90 -5.27 16.45
N ASN A 20 -1.99 -6.18 16.79
CA ASN A 20 -0.64 -6.22 16.22
C ASN A 20 -0.62 -7.14 14.99
N HIS A 21 0.00 -6.68 13.92
CA HIS A 21 0.17 -7.43 12.67
C HIS A 21 1.65 -7.46 12.29
N TYR A 22 2.18 -8.62 11.91
CA TYR A 22 3.53 -8.78 11.37
C TYR A 22 3.47 -9.22 9.92
N GLY A 23 4.26 -8.58 9.06
CA GLY A 23 4.35 -8.95 7.66
C GLY A 23 4.48 -7.74 6.76
N TYR A 24 3.69 -7.78 5.68
CA TYR A 24 3.61 -6.77 4.64
C TYR A 24 2.18 -6.26 4.50
N LYS A 25 2.01 -5.13 3.81
CA LYS A 25 0.73 -4.65 3.30
C LYS A 25 0.85 -4.37 1.82
N ASN A 26 -0.28 -4.45 1.11
CA ASN A 26 -0.36 -4.10 -0.30
C ASN A 26 -1.24 -2.85 -0.45
N HIS A 27 -0.72 -1.85 -1.14
CA HIS A 27 -1.42 -0.64 -1.54
C HIS A 27 -1.89 -0.84 -2.98
N ILE A 28 -3.20 -0.76 -3.24
CA ILE A 28 -3.77 -1.15 -4.53
C ILE A 28 -4.63 0.00 -5.07
N ASN A 29 -4.43 0.32 -6.34
CA ASN A 29 -5.33 1.17 -7.12
C ASN A 29 -6.11 0.30 -8.10
N VAL A 30 -7.44 0.48 -8.10
CA VAL A 30 -8.37 -0.29 -8.92
C VAL A 30 -9.13 0.67 -9.82
N ASP A 31 -9.19 0.33 -11.10
CA ASP A 31 -10.00 1.06 -12.05
C ASP A 31 -11.49 0.90 -11.74
N LYS A 32 -12.21 2.02 -11.65
CA LYS A 32 -13.62 2.03 -11.21
C LYS A 32 -14.54 1.29 -12.17
N ASP A 33 -14.29 1.35 -13.47
CA ASP A 33 -15.22 0.87 -14.48
C ASP A 33 -14.97 -0.60 -14.81
N THR A 34 -13.70 -0.95 -15.03
CA THR A 34 -13.28 -2.31 -15.38
C THR A 34 -13.08 -3.22 -14.18
N LYS A 35 -12.94 -2.66 -12.97
CA LYS A 35 -12.60 -3.37 -11.72
C LYS A 35 -11.23 -4.06 -11.74
N LEU A 36 -10.38 -3.75 -12.73
CA LEU A 36 -9.04 -4.29 -12.83
C LEU A 36 -8.06 -3.54 -11.93
N ILE A 37 -7.05 -4.25 -11.42
CA ILE A 37 -5.94 -3.64 -10.69
C ILE A 37 -5.12 -2.80 -11.68
N ALA A 38 -5.08 -1.50 -11.44
CA ALA A 38 -4.35 -0.55 -12.26
C ALA A 38 -2.89 -0.39 -11.83
N ALA A 39 -2.66 -0.40 -10.51
CA ALA A 39 -1.33 -0.33 -9.92
C ALA A 39 -1.34 -0.93 -8.51
N HIS A 40 -0.17 -1.38 -8.05
CA HIS A 40 -0.02 -1.90 -6.70
C HIS A 40 1.41 -1.71 -6.18
N ALA A 41 1.57 -1.65 -4.87
CA ALA A 41 2.85 -1.61 -4.20
C ALA A 41 2.80 -2.43 -2.90
N THR A 42 3.76 -3.34 -2.72
CA THR A 42 3.89 -4.11 -1.47
C THR A 42 4.99 -3.51 -0.61
N THR A 43 4.67 -3.22 0.65
CA THR A 43 5.59 -2.61 1.62
C THR A 43 5.55 -3.39 2.94
N PRO A 44 6.57 -3.27 3.81
CA PRO A 44 6.45 -3.79 5.17
C PRO A 44 5.23 -3.20 5.89
N ALA A 45 4.58 -3.97 6.76
CA ALA A 45 3.30 -3.58 7.34
C ALA A 45 3.35 -2.29 8.18
N SER A 46 4.54 -1.83 8.58
CA SER A 46 4.75 -0.57 9.30
C SER A 46 4.66 0.69 8.43
N VAL A 47 4.79 0.57 7.09
CA VAL A 47 4.78 1.75 6.21
C VAL A 47 3.40 2.39 6.20
N HIS A 48 3.34 3.71 6.40
CA HIS A 48 2.07 4.45 6.40
C HIS A 48 1.58 4.67 4.97
N ASP A 49 0.26 4.57 4.76
CA ASP A 49 -0.36 4.58 3.44
C ASP A 49 -0.05 5.86 2.64
N SER A 50 0.10 6.99 3.33
CA SER A 50 0.51 8.26 2.72
C SER A 50 1.87 8.19 1.97
N GLN A 51 2.80 7.34 2.40
CA GLN A 51 4.12 7.27 1.74
C GLN A 51 4.10 6.52 0.41
N THR A 52 3.00 5.83 0.09
CA THR A 52 2.93 4.93 -1.07
C THR A 52 1.86 5.38 -2.08
N PHE A 53 1.18 6.49 -1.79
CA PHE A 53 0.08 7.00 -2.58
C PHE A 53 0.50 7.33 -4.02
N GLU A 54 1.55 8.13 -4.18
CA GLU A 54 2.09 8.52 -5.49
C GLU A 54 2.53 7.30 -6.30
N THR A 55 3.07 6.27 -5.64
CA THR A 55 3.54 5.04 -6.30
C THR A 55 2.40 4.22 -6.91
N VAL A 56 1.19 4.33 -6.38
CA VAL A 56 0.02 3.56 -6.85
C VAL A 56 -0.97 4.41 -7.62
N LEU A 57 -0.74 5.72 -7.75
CA LEU A 57 -1.52 6.57 -8.63
C LEU A 57 -1.16 6.29 -10.10
N ARG A 58 -2.18 6.27 -10.95
CA ARG A 58 -1.95 6.31 -12.40
C ARG A 58 -1.58 7.74 -12.80
N ASP A 59 -0.76 7.85 -13.82
CA ASP A 59 -0.53 9.12 -14.49
C ASP A 59 -1.88 9.70 -14.97
N ALA A 60 -2.09 10.99 -14.68
CA ALA A 60 -3.31 11.71 -15.04
C ALA A 60 -3.58 11.69 -16.55
N ASP A 61 -2.53 11.62 -17.37
CA ASP A 61 -2.59 11.59 -18.83
C ASP A 61 -3.04 10.22 -19.38
N THR A 62 -2.89 9.14 -18.60
CA THR A 62 -3.31 7.78 -18.99
C THR A 62 -4.76 7.48 -18.60
N GLY A 63 -5.44 8.45 -17.95
CA GLY A 63 -6.78 8.31 -17.41
C GLY A 63 -6.79 8.22 -15.89
N GLY A 64 -7.69 8.97 -15.26
CA GLY A 64 -7.75 9.10 -13.80
C GLY A 64 -8.36 10.42 -13.32
N LYS A 65 -9.41 10.92 -13.98
CA LYS A 65 -10.06 12.17 -13.57
C LYS A 65 -11.01 11.90 -12.41
N GLY A 66 -10.46 11.92 -11.20
CA GLY A 66 -11.16 11.69 -9.94
C GLY A 66 -10.58 10.49 -9.21
N VAL A 67 -9.89 10.74 -8.10
CA VAL A 67 -9.37 9.70 -7.22
C VAL A 67 -10.25 9.64 -5.97
N TRP A 68 -10.75 8.44 -5.66
CA TRP A 68 -11.40 8.16 -4.39
C TRP A 68 -10.44 7.31 -3.56
N ALA A 69 -10.05 7.82 -2.39
CA ALA A 69 -9.17 7.10 -1.48
C ALA A 69 -9.71 7.15 -0.05
N ASP A 70 -9.21 6.25 0.79
CA ASP A 70 -9.46 6.27 2.22
C ASP A 70 -8.97 7.60 2.84
N SER A 71 -9.58 7.98 3.96
CA SER A 71 -9.12 9.04 4.86
C SER A 71 -7.60 9.01 5.17
N ALA A 72 -6.98 7.83 5.21
CA ALA A 72 -5.53 7.68 5.40
C ALA A 72 -4.68 8.36 4.29
N TYR A 73 -5.29 8.64 3.14
CA TYR A 73 -4.68 9.29 1.98
C TYR A 73 -5.06 10.78 1.82
N ARG A 74 -5.94 11.32 2.67
CA ARG A 74 -6.49 12.70 2.53
C ARG A 74 -5.46 13.82 2.51
N GLY A 75 -4.27 13.63 3.07
CA GLY A 75 -3.23 14.67 3.10
C GLY A 75 -2.47 14.84 1.78
N LEU A 76 -2.77 14.02 0.76
CA LEU A 76 -2.03 13.93 -0.51
C LEU A 76 -2.93 14.01 -1.74
N LEU A 77 -4.24 14.16 -1.53
CA LEU A 77 -5.27 14.29 -2.56
C LEU A 77 -5.57 15.75 -2.85
#